data_AF-A0A2G1XEI4-F1
#
_entry.id   AF-A0A2G1XEI4-F1
#
_cell.length_a   1.000
_cell.length_b   1.000
_cell.length_c   1.000
_cell.angle_alpha   90.00
_cell.angle_beta   90.00
_cell.angle_gamma   90.00
#
_symmetry.space_group_name_H-M   'P 1'
#
loop_
_entity.id
_entity.type
_entity.pdbx_description
1 polymer ?
#
loop_
_entity_poly.entity_id
_entity_poly.type
_entity_poly.pdbx_seq_one_letter_code
_entity_poly.pdbx_strand_id
1 'polypeptide(L)'
;MTTSPASDCSLVFPPHPAWVRIVREVVRALLAAAKRTDLTDTAVVLSSEAVTNAVNACRAGGCDTPVTVLAEWTSLDQLLVLVHDNAPGVPESRRRSASGEDESGRGLTLIEGSADAWGFCAQGGGAGKAMWFTLGAPAPKAEPAWARDTCGECARLGAAQRRAVDSGSKQRAVAATVAMRRHVHDAHPR
;
A
#
# COMPACT_ATOMS: atom_id res chain seq x y z
N MET A 1 -11.58 23.18 17.49
CA MET A 1 -10.88 21.96 17.97
C MET A 1 -9.91 21.56 16.88
N THR A 2 -8.65 21.91 17.05
CA THR A 2 -7.57 21.73 16.08
C THR A 2 -7.10 20.29 16.14
N THR A 3 -7.37 19.54 15.07
CA THR A 3 -6.86 18.18 14.84
C THR A 3 -5.34 18.21 14.94
N SER A 4 -4.78 17.57 15.96
CA SER A 4 -3.33 17.32 16.00
C SER A 4 -3.02 16.44 14.78
N PRO A 5 -2.09 16.82 13.88
CA PRO A 5 -1.78 15.99 12.73
C PRO A 5 -1.12 14.72 13.27
N ALA A 6 -1.87 13.63 13.30
CA ALA A 6 -1.27 12.32 13.36
C ALA A 6 -0.26 12.27 12.20
N SER A 7 1.00 11.96 12.51
CA SER A 7 2.10 12.19 11.58
C SER A 7 1.98 11.24 10.40
N ASP A 8 1.40 11.71 9.30
CA ASP A 8 1.35 10.96 8.05
C ASP A 8 2.76 10.88 7.45
N CYS A 9 3.06 9.76 6.80
CA CYS A 9 4.35 9.53 6.16
C CYS A 9 4.18 9.09 4.71
N SER A 10 4.96 9.69 3.81
CA SER A 10 5.10 9.23 2.43
C SER A 10 6.57 9.04 2.09
N LEU A 11 6.90 7.86 1.57
CA LEU A 11 8.21 7.49 1.07
C LEU A 11 8.11 7.12 -0.41
N VAL A 12 9.05 7.62 -1.21
CA VAL A 12 9.19 7.26 -2.63
C VAL A 12 10.63 6.81 -2.84
N PHE A 13 10.83 5.62 -3.36
CA PHE A 13 12.15 5.00 -3.44
C PHE A 13 12.29 4.03 -4.62
N PRO A 14 13.51 3.78 -5.15
CA PRO A 14 13.72 2.78 -6.17
C PRO A 14 13.36 1.37 -5.66
N PRO A 15 12.94 0.43 -6.54
CA PRO A 15 12.53 -0.91 -6.16
C PRO A 15 13.73 -1.77 -5.70
N HIS A 16 14.24 -1.47 -4.50
CA HIS A 16 15.43 -2.08 -3.92
C HIS A 16 15.16 -2.60 -2.50
N PRO A 17 15.55 -3.84 -2.15
CA PRO A 17 15.24 -4.47 -0.86
C PRO A 17 15.69 -3.69 0.39
N ALA A 18 16.74 -2.86 0.29
CA ALA A 18 17.21 -2.03 1.40
C ALA A 18 16.11 -1.10 1.97
N TRP A 19 15.14 -0.69 1.15
CA TRP A 19 14.05 0.18 1.58
C TRP A 19 13.03 -0.50 2.48
N VAL A 20 12.95 -1.84 2.48
CA VAL A 20 12.06 -2.59 3.39
C VAL A 20 12.42 -2.27 4.84
N ARG A 21 13.72 -2.23 5.17
CA ARG A 21 14.18 -1.85 6.52
C ARG A 21 13.79 -0.42 6.87
N ILE A 22 13.98 0.52 5.94
CA ILE A 22 13.65 1.94 6.15
C ILE A 22 12.16 2.10 6.42
N VAL A 23 11.30 1.41 5.65
CA VAL A 23 9.86 1.43 5.86
C VAL A 23 9.48 0.91 7.26
N ARG A 24 10.10 -0.17 7.73
CA ARG A 24 9.86 -0.68 9.09
C ARG A 24 10.14 0.37 10.15
N GLU A 25 11.29 1.03 10.08
CA GLU A 25 11.67 2.05 11.07
C GLU A 25 10.73 3.25 11.04
N VAL A 26 10.32 3.67 9.85
CA VAL A 26 9.35 4.76 9.66
C VAL A 26 7.99 4.41 10.24
N VAL A 27 7.48 3.20 9.98
CA VAL A 27 6.20 2.74 10.51
C VAL A 27 6.25 2.62 12.04
N ARG A 28 7.36 2.14 12.61
CA ARG A 28 7.57 2.14 14.07
C ARG A 28 7.54 3.55 14.65
N ALA A 29 8.24 4.50 14.02
CA ALA A 29 8.27 5.89 14.47
C ALA A 29 6.88 6.54 14.42
N LEU A 30 6.12 6.28 13.36
CA LEU A 30 4.76 6.79 13.18
C LEU A 30 3.81 6.25 14.26
N LEU A 31 3.88 4.96 14.58
CA LEU A 31 3.08 4.33 15.63
C LEU A 31 3.48 4.80 17.04
N ALA A 32 4.77 4.99 17.29
CA ALA A 32 5.28 5.54 18.54
C ALA A 32 4.80 6.99 18.75
N ALA A 33 4.86 7.83 17.71
CA ALA A 33 4.38 9.21 17.76
C ALA A 33 2.88 9.30 18.05
N ALA A 34 2.09 8.36 17.50
CA ALA A 34 0.66 8.25 17.75
C ALA A 34 0.30 7.55 19.07
N LYS A 35 1.29 7.06 19.84
CA LYS A 35 1.10 6.24 21.06
C LYS A 35 0.27 4.97 20.84
N ARG A 36 0.32 4.42 19.62
CA ARG A 36 -0.37 3.18 19.22
C ARG A 36 0.63 2.03 19.09
N THR A 37 1.43 1.84 20.13
CA THR A 37 2.47 0.80 20.12
C THR A 37 1.89 -0.61 20.06
N ASP A 38 0.62 -0.77 20.43
CA ASP A 38 -0.17 -2.01 20.32
C ASP A 38 -0.25 -2.56 18.89
N LEU A 39 -0.19 -1.70 17.86
CA LEU A 39 -0.25 -2.12 16.46
C LEU A 39 1.13 -2.35 15.83
N THR A 40 2.23 -2.08 16.56
CA THR A 40 3.57 -1.95 15.97
C THR A 40 4.04 -3.21 15.28
N ASP A 41 3.95 -4.36 15.95
CA ASP A 41 4.49 -5.60 15.41
C ASP A 41 3.71 -6.04 14.15
N THR A 42 2.38 -5.97 14.20
CA THR A 42 1.52 -6.25 13.05
C THR A 42 1.79 -5.30 11.90
N ALA A 43 1.76 -3.98 12.11
CA ALA A 43 1.96 -2.99 11.07
C ALA A 43 3.33 -3.14 10.39
N VAL A 44 4.38 -3.36 11.18
CA VAL A 44 5.74 -3.54 10.66
C VAL A 44 5.87 -4.77 9.78
N VAL A 45 5.28 -5.90 10.19
CA VAL A 45 5.28 -7.13 9.39
C VAL A 45 4.49 -6.91 8.09
N LEU A 46 3.26 -6.41 8.17
CA LEU A 46 2.42 -6.22 6.99
C LEU A 46 3.01 -5.20 6.00
N SER A 47 3.58 -4.10 6.49
CA SER A 47 4.30 -3.15 5.63
C SER A 47 5.53 -3.78 4.99
N SER A 48 6.24 -4.67 5.69
CA SER A 48 7.40 -5.36 5.11
C SER A 48 7.00 -6.29 3.99
N GLU A 49 5.94 -7.08 4.19
CA GLU A 49 5.41 -7.98 3.16
C GLU A 49 4.91 -7.20 1.94
N ALA A 50 4.14 -6.13 2.16
CA ALA A 50 3.61 -5.28 1.10
C ALA A 50 4.72 -4.64 0.25
N VAL A 51 5.75 -4.08 0.90
CA VAL A 51 6.89 -3.47 0.19
C VAL A 51 7.75 -4.52 -0.50
N THR A 52 7.96 -5.68 0.12
CA THR A 52 8.71 -6.78 -0.48
C THR A 52 8.01 -7.28 -1.75
N ASN A 53 6.69 -7.44 -1.70
CA ASN A 53 5.87 -7.79 -2.86
C ASN A 53 5.99 -6.76 -3.99
N ALA A 54 5.89 -5.47 -3.67
CA ALA A 54 6.04 -4.38 -4.63
C ALA A 54 7.43 -4.36 -5.29
N VAL A 55 8.50 -4.47 -4.48
CA VAL A 55 9.90 -4.51 -4.95
C VAL A 55 10.13 -5.72 -5.85
N ASN A 56 9.68 -6.91 -5.45
CA ASN A 56 9.86 -8.13 -6.22
C ASN A 56 9.09 -8.07 -7.55
N ALA A 57 7.85 -7.56 -7.53
CA ALA A 57 7.07 -7.38 -8.75
C ALA A 57 7.76 -6.42 -9.73
N CYS A 58 8.32 -5.31 -9.24
CA CYS A 58 9.05 -4.39 -10.09
C CYS A 58 10.32 -4.99 -10.67
N ARG A 59 11.11 -5.72 -9.86
CA ARG A 59 12.31 -6.41 -10.34
C ARG A 59 12.00 -7.48 -11.38
N ALA A 60 10.94 -8.25 -11.20
CA ALA A 60 10.50 -9.27 -12.15
C ALA A 60 9.98 -8.67 -13.47
N GLY A 61 9.27 -7.53 -13.38
CA GLY A 61 8.69 -6.84 -14.53
C GLY A 61 9.64 -5.88 -15.26
N GLY A 62 10.92 -5.76 -14.86
CA GLY A 62 11.85 -4.77 -15.41
C GLY A 62 11.42 -3.32 -15.16
N CYS A 63 10.66 -3.09 -14.09
CA CYS A 63 10.23 -1.77 -13.63
C CYS A 63 11.39 -1.09 -12.88
N ASP A 64 11.91 0.00 -13.43
CA ASP A 64 12.82 0.92 -12.73
C ASP A 64 12.07 2.07 -12.04
N THR A 65 10.74 2.06 -12.12
CA THR A 65 9.91 3.12 -11.56
C THR A 65 9.84 3.02 -10.04
N PRO A 66 9.82 4.15 -9.31
CA PRO A 66 9.81 4.13 -7.86
C PRO A 66 8.59 3.43 -7.24
N VAL A 67 8.83 2.72 -6.14
CA VAL A 67 7.80 2.26 -5.20
C VAL A 67 7.43 3.42 -4.29
N THR A 68 6.13 3.58 -4.04
CA THR A 68 5.60 4.59 -3.12
C THR A 68 4.95 3.91 -1.94
N VAL A 69 5.28 4.33 -0.72
CA VAL A 69 4.62 3.91 0.52
C VAL A 69 4.00 5.13 1.17
N LEU A 70 2.75 4.98 1.59
CA LEU A 70 2.00 5.96 2.37
C LEU A 70 1.51 5.26 3.65
N ALA A 71 1.71 5.89 4.79
CA ALA A 71 1.22 5.43 6.08
C ALA A 71 0.61 6.62 6.82
N GLU A 72 -0.63 6.49 7.27
CA GLU A 72 -1.42 7.63 7.72
C GLU A 72 -2.61 7.20 8.56
N TRP A 73 -3.06 8.11 9.41
CA TRP A 73 -4.19 7.85 10.28
C TRP A 73 -5.47 8.34 9.62
N THR A 74 -6.38 7.43 9.24
CA THR A 74 -7.71 7.77 8.67
C THR A 74 -8.68 8.25 9.75
N SER A 75 -8.44 7.87 10.99
CA SER A 75 -9.17 8.32 12.20
C SER A 75 -8.18 8.36 13.38
N LEU A 76 -8.66 8.69 14.58
CA LEU A 76 -7.81 8.66 15.78
C LEU A 76 -7.18 7.28 16.03
N ASP A 77 -7.79 6.21 15.54
CA ASP A 77 -7.42 4.85 15.88
C ASP A 77 -7.12 3.94 14.69
N GLN A 78 -7.32 4.41 13.46
CA GLN A 78 -7.14 3.59 12.26
C GLN A 78 -5.93 4.05 11.46
N LEU A 79 -4.93 3.17 11.34
CA LEU A 79 -3.81 3.30 10.43
C LEU A 79 -4.17 2.70 9.08
N LEU A 80 -3.98 3.44 8.00
CA LEU A 80 -3.97 2.95 6.62
C LEU A 80 -2.54 2.93 6.12
N VAL A 81 -2.13 1.82 5.51
CA VAL A 81 -0.88 1.72 4.77
C VAL A 81 -1.19 1.39 3.31
N LEU A 82 -0.63 2.16 2.39
CA LEU A 82 -0.75 1.96 0.95
C LEU A 82 0.64 1.81 0.35
N VAL A 83 0.82 0.78 -0.46
CA VAL A 83 2.04 0.50 -1.21
C VAL A 83 1.70 0.44 -2.69
N HIS A 84 2.30 1.33 -3.46
CA HIS A 84 2.09 1.42 -4.90
C HIS A 84 3.37 1.10 -5.66
N ASP A 85 3.27 0.23 -6.65
CA ASP A 85 4.30 -0.07 -7.63
C ASP A 85 3.77 0.11 -9.04
N ASN A 86 4.69 0.26 -10.00
CA ASN A 86 4.36 0.39 -11.42
C ASN A 86 4.56 -0.92 -12.18
N ALA A 87 4.77 -2.05 -11.48
CA ALA A 87 4.93 -3.33 -12.17
C ALA A 87 3.60 -3.71 -12.84
N PRO A 88 3.66 -4.32 -14.03
CA PRO A 88 2.45 -4.76 -14.71
C PRO A 88 1.77 -5.91 -13.97
N GLY A 89 0.44 -5.95 -14.06
CA GLY A 89 -0.38 -7.03 -13.52
C GLY A 89 -0.67 -6.98 -12.02
N VAL A 90 -1.58 -7.84 -11.58
CA VAL A 90 -1.90 -8.08 -10.15
C VAL A 90 -0.91 -9.08 -9.55
N PRO A 91 -0.69 -9.08 -8.22
CA PRO A 91 0.21 -10.03 -7.58
C PRO A 91 -0.13 -11.48 -7.94
N GLU A 92 0.91 -12.30 -8.12
CA GLU A 92 0.81 -13.66 -8.67
C GLU A 92 0.00 -14.64 -7.81
N SER A 93 -0.42 -14.26 -6.60
CA SER A 93 -1.25 -15.10 -5.72
C SER A 93 -2.54 -15.61 -6.41
N ARG A 94 -3.08 -14.88 -7.40
CA ARG A 94 -4.23 -15.34 -8.19
C ARG A 94 -3.87 -16.40 -9.26
N ARG A 95 -2.63 -16.50 -9.72
CA ARG A 95 -2.26 -17.46 -10.78
C ARG A 95 -1.91 -18.86 -10.27
N ARG A 96 -1.59 -19.03 -8.99
CA ARG A 96 -1.23 -20.34 -8.42
C ARG A 96 -2.18 -20.72 -7.30
N SER A 97 -3.32 -21.31 -7.69
CA SER A 97 -3.94 -22.30 -6.80
C SER A 97 -3.01 -23.51 -6.75
N ALA A 98 -2.65 -23.93 -5.54
CA ALA A 98 -2.24 -25.30 -5.22
C ALA A 98 -0.85 -25.84 -5.68
N SER A 99 0.21 -25.02 -5.73
CA SER A 99 1.57 -25.57 -5.58
C SER A 99 2.29 -24.84 -4.45
N GLY A 100 2.23 -25.44 -3.26
CA GLY A 100 2.96 -24.97 -2.10
C GLY A 100 4.45 -25.08 -2.38
N GLU A 101 5.15 -23.95 -2.27
CA GLU A 101 6.59 -23.78 -1.98
C GLU A 101 7.13 -22.38 -2.37
N ASP A 102 6.30 -21.48 -2.91
CA ASP A 102 6.73 -20.09 -3.17
C ASP A 102 6.44 -19.14 -1.99
N GLU A 103 7.48 -18.43 -1.55
CA GLU A 103 7.43 -17.41 -0.49
C GLU A 103 6.47 -16.25 -0.82
N SER A 104 6.22 -15.99 -2.11
CA SER A 104 5.34 -14.91 -2.60
C SER A 104 3.87 -15.06 -2.20
N GLY A 105 3.42 -16.29 -1.91
CA GLY A 105 2.06 -16.56 -1.42
C GLY A 105 1.88 -16.27 0.07
N ARG A 106 2.95 -16.42 0.88
CA ARG A 106 2.87 -16.28 2.34
C ARG A 106 2.67 -14.84 2.78
N GLY A 107 3.30 -13.90 2.09
CA GLY A 107 3.21 -12.48 2.42
C GLY A 107 1.78 -11.93 2.29
N LEU A 108 1.03 -12.40 1.29
CA LEU A 108 -0.37 -12.00 1.14
C LEU A 108 -1.27 -12.67 2.18
N THR A 109 -1.06 -13.96 2.46
CA THR A 109 -1.80 -14.67 3.53
C THR A 109 -1.61 -14.01 4.91
N LEU A 110 -0.43 -13.45 5.18
CA LEU A 110 -0.18 -12.69 6.41
C LEU A 110 -1.01 -11.40 6.47
N ILE A 111 -1.08 -10.65 5.36
CA ILE A 111 -1.91 -9.44 5.25
C ILE A 111 -3.39 -9.81 5.41
N GLU A 112 -3.85 -10.84 4.72
CA GLU A 112 -5.22 -11.38 4.82
C GLU A 112 -5.60 -11.78 6.25
N GLY A 113 -4.71 -12.47 6.95
CA GLY A 113 -4.98 -12.98 8.29
C GLY A 113 -4.97 -11.91 9.39
N SER A 114 -4.19 -10.84 9.19
CA SER A 114 -3.80 -9.91 10.26
C SER A 114 -4.30 -8.48 10.09
N ALA A 115 -4.68 -8.06 8.88
CA ALA A 115 -5.27 -6.74 8.66
C ALA A 115 -6.75 -6.71 9.05
N ASP A 116 -7.24 -5.54 9.47
CA ASP A 116 -8.68 -5.32 9.70
C ASP A 116 -9.45 -5.28 8.37
N ALA A 117 -8.82 -4.67 7.36
CA ALA A 117 -9.27 -4.66 5.97
C ALA A 117 -8.05 -4.52 5.06
N TRP A 118 -8.14 -5.02 3.83
CA TRP A 118 -7.08 -4.93 2.86
C TRP A 118 -7.64 -5.05 1.44
N GLY A 119 -6.84 -4.66 0.46
CA GLY A 119 -7.22 -4.83 -0.94
C GLY A 119 -6.14 -4.46 -1.92
N PHE A 120 -6.47 -4.64 -3.19
CA PHE A 120 -5.65 -4.23 -4.33
C PHE A 120 -6.45 -3.35 -5.26
N CYS A 121 -5.77 -2.39 -5.87
CA CYS A 121 -6.27 -1.61 -6.98
C CYS A 121 -5.30 -1.76 -8.15
N ALA A 122 -5.70 -2.48 -9.19
CA ALA A 122 -5.01 -2.49 -10.47
C ALA A 122 -5.39 -1.23 -11.26
N GLN A 123 -4.42 -0.58 -11.87
CA GLN A 123 -4.72 0.55 -12.74
C GLN A 123 -5.09 0.04 -14.13
N GLY A 124 -6.26 0.45 -14.62
CA GLY A 124 -6.73 0.11 -15.96
C GLY A 124 -5.67 0.45 -17.01
N GLY A 125 -5.42 -0.49 -17.94
CA GLY A 125 -4.37 -0.36 -18.96
C GLY A 125 -3.05 -1.09 -18.64
N GLY A 126 -2.96 -1.80 -17.51
CA GLY A 126 -1.91 -2.79 -17.25
C GLY A 126 -0.62 -2.27 -16.62
N ALA A 127 -0.51 -0.97 -16.33
CA ALA A 127 0.66 -0.39 -15.68
C ALA A 127 0.34 0.07 -14.25
N GLY A 128 0.86 -0.68 -13.28
CA GLY A 128 0.84 -0.34 -11.86
C GLY A 128 -0.33 -0.86 -11.04
N LYS A 129 -0.04 -1.08 -9.76
CA LYS A 129 -0.98 -1.55 -8.74
C LYS A 129 -0.72 -0.87 -7.41
N ALA A 130 -1.78 -0.67 -6.64
CA ALA A 130 -1.71 -0.28 -5.24
C ALA A 130 -2.24 -1.42 -4.36
N MET A 131 -1.44 -1.88 -3.41
CA MET A 131 -1.87 -2.69 -2.28
C MET A 131 -2.18 -1.76 -1.12
N TRP A 132 -3.19 -2.07 -0.32
CA TRP A 132 -3.46 -1.34 0.91
C TRP A 132 -3.95 -2.27 2.02
N PHE A 133 -3.76 -1.84 3.26
CA PHE A 133 -4.35 -2.48 4.44
C PHE A 133 -4.61 -1.46 5.56
N THR A 134 -5.58 -1.76 6.43
CA THR A 134 -5.89 -0.96 7.61
C THR A 134 -5.70 -1.75 8.91
N LEU A 135 -5.33 -1.06 9.98
CA LEU A 135 -5.19 -1.58 11.34
C LEU A 135 -5.76 -0.61 12.39
N GLY A 136 -6.28 -1.14 13.49
CA GLY A 136 -6.64 -0.40 14.70
C GLY A 136 -8.09 0.04 14.81
N ALA A 137 -8.93 -0.19 13.79
CA ALA A 137 -10.37 0.01 13.87
C ALA A 137 -11.08 -1.31 13.56
N PRO A 138 -11.53 -2.04 14.61
CA PRO A 138 -12.13 -3.36 14.44
C PRO A 138 -13.47 -3.23 13.72
N ALA A 139 -13.44 -3.34 12.40
CA ALA A 139 -14.55 -3.82 11.62
C ALA A 139 -14.45 -5.36 11.55
N PRO A 140 -15.55 -6.10 11.35
CA PRO A 140 -15.45 -7.52 11.02
C PRO A 140 -14.52 -7.69 9.81
N LYS A 141 -13.60 -8.67 9.88
CA LYS A 141 -12.66 -9.04 8.80
C LYS A 141 -13.45 -9.28 7.51
N ALA A 142 -13.64 -8.23 6.72
CA ALA A 142 -14.44 -8.29 5.52
C ALA A 142 -13.61 -8.98 4.44
N GLU A 143 -14.27 -9.76 3.59
CA GLU A 143 -13.66 -10.23 2.35
C GLU A 143 -13.12 -9.01 1.58
N PRO A 144 -11.93 -9.11 0.95
CA PRO A 144 -11.32 -7.98 0.28
C PRO A 144 -12.26 -7.45 -0.80
N ALA A 145 -12.49 -6.14 -0.80
CA ALA A 145 -13.01 -5.44 -1.96
C ALA A 145 -11.96 -5.57 -3.06
N TRP A 146 -12.08 -6.61 -3.88
CA TRP A 146 -11.38 -6.70 -5.15
C TRP A 146 -11.77 -5.43 -5.90
N ALA A 147 -10.85 -4.47 -6.03
CA ALA A 147 -11.12 -3.31 -6.85
C ALA A 147 -11.49 -3.84 -8.21
N ARG A 148 -12.68 -3.47 -8.67
CA ARG A 148 -13.14 -3.79 -10.03
C ARG A 148 -11.98 -3.50 -10.96
N ASP A 149 -11.60 -4.47 -11.80
CA ASP A 149 -10.47 -4.41 -12.74
C ASP A 149 -10.53 -3.21 -13.74
N THR A 150 -11.53 -2.33 -13.60
CA THR A 150 -11.91 -1.26 -14.52
C THR A 150 -12.33 0.05 -13.84
N CYS A 151 -11.83 0.38 -12.63
CA CYS A 151 -12.10 1.71 -12.05
C CYS A 151 -11.37 2.82 -12.84
N GLY A 152 -12.12 3.57 -13.66
CA GLY A 152 -11.56 4.62 -14.52
C GLY A 152 -10.94 5.80 -13.75
N GLU A 153 -11.44 6.09 -12.54
CA GLU A 153 -10.91 7.17 -11.71
C GLU A 153 -9.61 6.75 -11.00
N CYS A 154 -9.52 5.50 -10.54
CA CYS A 154 -8.24 4.90 -10.13
C CYS A 154 -7.21 4.97 -11.26
N ALA A 155 -7.58 4.67 -12.50
CA ALA A 155 -6.65 4.78 -13.64
C ALA A 155 -6.15 6.22 -13.86
N ARG A 156 -7.03 7.22 -13.73
CA ARG A 156 -6.65 8.65 -13.85
C ARG A 156 -5.73 9.11 -12.75
N LEU A 157 -6.09 8.83 -11.49
CA LEU A 157 -5.32 9.20 -10.31
C LEU A 157 -3.95 8.52 -10.33
N GLY A 158 -3.91 7.28 -10.82
CA GLY A 158 -2.68 6.52 -10.98
C GLY A 158 -1.74 7.06 -12.03
N ALA A 159 -2.30 7.47 -13.18
CA ALA A 159 -1.54 8.18 -14.20
C ALA A 159 -1.05 9.55 -13.70
N ALA A 160 -1.84 10.25 -12.87
CA ALA A 160 -1.42 11.50 -12.24
C ALA A 160 -0.28 11.29 -11.23
N GLN A 161 -0.34 10.22 -10.44
CA GLN A 161 0.72 9.84 -9.51
C GLN A 161 2.02 9.50 -10.26
N ARG A 162 1.97 8.71 -11.33
CA ARG A 162 3.14 8.44 -12.19
C ARG A 162 3.79 9.72 -12.69
N ARG A 163 3.01 10.58 -13.34
CA ARG A 163 3.52 11.88 -13.84
C ARG A 163 4.14 12.72 -12.73
N ALA A 164 3.58 12.67 -11.53
CA ALA A 164 4.10 13.40 -10.39
C ALA A 164 5.43 12.81 -9.88
N VAL A 165 5.56 11.49 -9.83
CA VAL A 165 6.82 10.79 -9.50
C VAL A 165 7.88 11.05 -10.58
N ASP A 166 7.54 10.90 -11.85
CA ASP A 166 8.44 11.13 -12.99
C ASP A 166 8.92 12.58 -13.06
N SER A 167 8.12 13.53 -12.58
CA SER A 167 8.51 14.94 -12.49
C SER A 167 9.55 15.23 -11.39
N GLY A 168 9.86 14.26 -10.53
CA GLY A 168 10.73 14.44 -9.36
C GLY A 168 10.13 15.30 -8.24
N SER A 169 8.88 15.77 -8.39
CA SER A 169 8.21 16.63 -7.43
C SER A 169 7.62 15.82 -6.28
N LYS A 170 8.32 15.79 -5.15
CA LYS A 170 7.89 15.11 -3.91
C LYS A 170 6.46 15.51 -3.51
N GLN A 171 6.17 16.81 -3.46
CA GLN A 171 4.86 17.32 -3.04
C GLN A 171 3.72 16.89 -3.99
N ARG A 172 3.96 16.89 -5.30
CA ARG A 172 2.95 16.42 -6.28
C ARG A 172 2.76 14.92 -6.18
N ALA A 173 3.83 14.15 -5.96
CA ALA A 173 3.75 12.71 -5.80
C ALA A 173 2.92 12.35 -4.56
N VAL A 174 3.17 13.03 -3.43
CA VAL A 174 2.34 12.88 -2.22
C VAL A 174 0.89 13.26 -2.50
N ALA A 175 0.62 14.44 -3.05
CA ALA A 175 -0.75 14.90 -3.30
C ALA A 175 -1.54 13.98 -4.24
N ALA A 176 -0.90 13.48 -5.30
CA ALA A 176 -1.52 12.52 -6.23
C ALA A 176 -1.77 11.16 -5.56
N THR A 177 -0.85 10.72 -4.69
CA THR A 177 -1.02 9.49 -3.90
C THR A 177 -2.17 9.65 -2.90
N VAL A 178 -2.29 10.80 -2.24
CA VAL A 178 -3.40 11.11 -1.32
C VAL A 178 -4.74 11.15 -2.07
N ALA A 179 -4.77 11.72 -3.28
CA ALA A 179 -5.97 11.74 -4.10
C ALA A 179 -6.39 10.31 -4.51
N MET A 180 -5.43 9.47 -4.94
CA MET A 180 -5.65 8.04 -5.18
C MET A 180 -6.22 7.36 -3.93
N ARG A 181 -5.56 7.52 -2.77
CA ARG A 181 -5.96 6.95 -1.49
C ARG A 181 -7.38 7.32 -1.12
N ARG A 182 -7.72 8.61 -1.17
CA ARG A 182 -9.06 9.11 -0.86
C ARG A 182 -10.10 8.47 -1.77
N HIS A 183 -9.81 8.39 -3.07
CA HIS A 183 -10.72 7.74 -3.99
C HIS A 183 -10.88 6.24 -3.70
N VAL A 184 -9.79 5.51 -3.45
CA VAL A 184 -9.85 4.09 -3.11
C VAL A 184 -10.66 3.88 -1.82
N HIS A 185 -10.47 4.72 -0.81
CA HIS A 185 -11.23 4.66 0.44
C HIS A 185 -12.71 4.99 0.24
N ASP A 186 -13.03 6.07 -0.48
CA ASP A 186 -14.39 6.58 -0.64
C ASP A 186 -15.22 5.75 -1.64
N ALA A 187 -14.59 5.29 -2.73
CA ALA A 187 -15.26 4.64 -3.86
C ALA A 187 -15.19 3.10 -3.85
N HIS A 188 -14.31 2.53 -3.02
CA HIS A 188 -14.24 1.09 -2.77
C HIS A 188 -14.43 0.74 -1.29
N PRO A 189 -15.53 1.21 -0.65
CA PRO A 189 -15.89 0.74 0.68
C PRO A 189 -16.38 -0.71 0.60
N ARG A 190 -16.10 -1.44 1.69
CA ARG A 190 -16.68 -2.74 2.13
C ARG A 190 -17.60 -3.47 1.16
#